data_AF-A0A2V5RC78-F1
#
_entry.id   AF-A0A2V5RC78-F1
#
_cell.length_a   1.000
_cell.length_b   1.000
_cell.length_c   1.000
_cell.angle_alpha   90.00
_cell.angle_beta   90.00
_cell.angle_gamma   90.00
#
_symmetry.space_group_name_H-M   'P 1'
#
loop_
_entity.id
_entity.type
_entity.pdbx_description
1 polymer ?
#
loop_
_entity_poly.entity_id
_entity_poly.type
_entity_poly.pdbx_seq_one_letter_code
_entity_poly.pdbx_strand_id
1 'polypeptide(L)'
;MKPNLNIMNSAKISLIASAIAISCLLGLALHAAAPSKPDAAATAQPKQKEFDTPKQAADALIQAAETFDVAAAKEILGPDSEDIISSEDPVMDKNRAQAFAAKAKEKNSIESDKKNANQAILLVGNDNFPLPIPIVKQKGKWLFDTKVGREEILNRRVGANELNAIEICRGFVEAQHEYAQEKHDDSKVNQYAQQILSMPGKHDGLAWQNPDGTWEGPVGEEVAKALAEGYKAERGTPYHGYYFKVLKGQGPAAPMGEMDFMVGGAMIGGFALAAAPAQYRVTGVMTFIVGPNGVVYEKDLGHDTLKTFLSMDKYNPDKSWKVTQDDVQDDSQEGQ
;
A
#
# COMPACT_ATOMS: atom_id res chain seq x y z
N MET A 1 39.39 -11.85 8.33
CA MET A 1 39.50 -11.74 6.85
C MET A 1 38.30 -10.93 6.37
N LYS A 2 38.54 -9.77 5.75
CA LYS A 2 37.48 -8.92 5.18
C LYS A 2 37.10 -9.43 3.79
N PRO A 3 35.83 -9.38 3.39
CA PRO A 3 35.47 -9.20 1.98
C PRO A 3 34.91 -7.79 1.76
N ASN A 4 35.50 -7.12 0.76
CA ASN A 4 35.08 -5.82 0.24
C ASN A 4 33.79 -5.97 -0.58
N LEU A 5 32.84 -5.05 -0.40
CA LEU A 5 31.74 -4.88 -1.35
C LEU A 5 31.98 -3.59 -2.15
N ASN A 6 32.23 -3.77 -3.45
CA ASN A 6 32.41 -2.73 -4.46
C ASN A 6 31.07 -2.02 -4.72
N ILE A 7 31.08 -0.69 -4.58
CA ILE A 7 30.00 0.20 -4.99
C ILE A 7 30.24 0.58 -6.45
N MET A 8 29.34 0.20 -7.36
CA MET A 8 29.36 0.67 -8.75
C MET A 8 28.42 1.88 -8.90
N ASN A 9 29.05 3.04 -9.05
CA ASN A 9 28.48 4.27 -9.59
C ASN A 9 28.04 4.08 -11.06
N SER A 10 26.91 4.67 -11.44
CA SER A 10 26.68 5.06 -12.84
C SER A 10 25.83 6.32 -12.91
N ALA A 11 26.50 7.46 -13.03
CA ALA A 11 25.93 8.69 -13.57
C ALA A 11 26.31 8.77 -15.04
N LYS A 12 25.33 8.88 -15.96
CA LYS A 12 25.52 9.57 -17.26
C LYS A 12 24.22 10.18 -17.79
N ILE A 13 24.32 11.49 -17.96
CA ILE A 13 23.52 12.45 -18.71
C ILE A 13 23.44 12.05 -20.20
N SER A 14 22.29 12.27 -20.84
CA SER A 14 22.26 12.73 -22.25
C SER A 14 20.98 13.47 -22.58
N LEU A 15 21.17 14.73 -22.97
CA LEU A 15 20.21 15.57 -23.70
C LEU A 15 19.82 14.90 -25.02
N ILE A 16 18.56 14.98 -25.40
CA ILE A 16 18.16 15.02 -26.81
C ILE A 16 17.13 16.14 -26.99
N ALA A 17 17.60 17.25 -27.53
CA ALA A 17 16.79 18.20 -28.27
C ALA A 17 16.56 17.63 -29.67
N SER A 18 15.33 17.71 -30.18
CA SER A 18 15.08 17.54 -31.62
C SER A 18 13.96 18.48 -32.03
N ALA A 19 14.37 19.46 -32.82
CA ALA A 19 13.52 20.38 -33.55
C ALA A 19 12.78 19.61 -34.65
N ILE A 20 11.48 19.87 -34.81
CA ILE A 20 10.75 19.56 -36.04
C ILE A 20 10.16 20.87 -36.54
N ALA A 21 10.78 21.37 -37.62
CA ALA A 21 10.24 22.40 -38.47
C ALA A 21 9.23 21.76 -39.44
N ILE A 22 7.98 22.23 -39.42
CA ILE A 22 7.06 22.05 -40.54
C ILE A 22 6.45 23.42 -40.84
N SER A 23 6.92 23.99 -41.94
CA SER A 23 6.30 25.11 -42.63
C SER A 23 5.03 24.64 -43.34
N CYS A 24 3.91 25.32 -43.14
CA CYS A 24 2.81 25.34 -44.10
C CYS A 24 1.92 26.59 -43.93
N LEU A 25 2.04 27.45 -44.95
CA LEU A 25 0.98 28.21 -45.63
C LEU A 25 0.27 29.37 -44.91
N LEU A 26 0.47 30.56 -45.51
CA LEU A 26 -0.27 31.79 -45.29
C LEU A 26 -1.77 31.62 -45.57
N GLY A 27 -2.59 32.07 -44.63
CA GLY A 27 -3.96 32.51 -44.84
C GLY A 27 -4.17 33.81 -44.08
N LEU A 28 -4.09 34.95 -44.79
CA LEU A 28 -4.44 36.27 -44.27
C LEU A 28 -5.96 36.34 -44.07
N ALA A 29 -6.40 36.29 -42.82
CA ALA A 29 -7.73 36.73 -42.42
C ALA A 29 -7.56 37.83 -41.36
N LEU A 30 -7.87 39.07 -41.71
CA LEU A 30 -8.01 40.16 -40.75
C LEU A 30 -9.13 39.82 -39.78
N HIS A 31 -8.78 39.40 -38.56
CA HIS A 31 -9.67 39.43 -37.41
C HIS A 31 -9.26 40.62 -36.53
N ALA A 32 -10.23 41.50 -36.26
CA ALA A 32 -10.07 42.59 -35.32
C ALA A 32 -9.63 42.06 -33.94
N ALA A 33 -8.48 42.52 -33.46
CA ALA A 33 -7.95 42.15 -32.16
C ALA A 33 -8.87 42.68 -31.05
N ALA A 34 -9.49 41.78 -30.30
CA ALA A 34 -10.10 42.12 -29.02
C ALA A 34 -9.00 42.53 -28.04
N PRO A 35 -9.24 43.52 -27.15
CA PRO A 35 -8.24 43.97 -26.19
C PRO A 35 -7.79 42.79 -25.31
N SER A 36 -6.47 42.59 -25.26
CA SER A 36 -5.81 41.63 -24.38
C SER A 36 -6.24 41.88 -22.94
N LYS A 37 -6.92 40.89 -22.35
CA LYS A 37 -7.15 40.84 -20.90
C LYS A 37 -5.78 40.89 -20.22
N PRO A 38 -5.56 41.76 -19.21
CA PRO A 38 -4.34 41.70 -18.43
C PRO A 38 -4.19 40.30 -17.83
N ASP A 39 -3.00 39.72 -17.99
CA ASP A 39 -2.61 38.49 -17.30
C ASP A 39 -2.96 38.66 -15.82
N ALA A 40 -3.86 37.81 -15.33
CA ALA A 40 -4.07 37.68 -13.91
C ALA A 40 -2.70 37.37 -13.31
N ALA A 41 -2.18 38.29 -12.51
CA ALA A 41 -0.94 38.11 -11.78
C ALA A 41 -0.97 36.71 -11.16
N ALA A 42 -0.02 35.85 -11.56
CA ALA A 42 0.18 34.57 -10.92
C ALA A 42 0.28 34.86 -9.44
N THR A 43 -0.74 34.47 -8.67
CA THR A 43 -0.74 34.61 -7.22
C THR A 43 0.52 33.92 -6.74
N ALA A 44 1.44 34.70 -6.15
CA ALA A 44 2.64 34.15 -5.55
C ALA A 44 2.17 33.05 -4.60
N GLN A 45 2.58 31.81 -4.87
CA GLN A 45 2.26 30.71 -3.97
C GLN A 45 2.72 31.09 -2.57
N PRO A 46 1.89 30.87 -1.53
CA PRO A 46 2.23 31.26 -0.17
C PRO A 46 3.62 30.70 0.16
N LYS A 47 4.52 31.59 0.57
CA LYS A 47 5.91 31.22 0.85
C LYS A 47 5.93 30.31 2.08
N GLN A 48 6.40 29.08 1.92
CA GLN A 48 6.59 28.15 3.04
C GLN A 48 7.47 28.78 4.12
N LYS A 49 7.11 28.54 5.38
CA LYS A 49 7.83 29.05 6.54
C LYS A 49 9.21 28.41 6.63
N GLU A 50 10.20 29.27 6.85
CA GLU A 50 11.61 28.93 6.97
C GLU A 50 12.07 29.13 8.42
N PHE A 51 12.93 28.24 8.93
CA PHE A 51 13.38 28.20 10.32
C PHE A 51 14.90 28.29 10.43
N ASP A 52 15.43 28.74 11.57
CA ASP A 52 16.88 28.80 11.80
C ASP A 52 17.47 27.44 12.19
N THR A 53 16.67 26.59 12.84
CA THR A 53 17.07 25.24 13.24
C THR A 53 15.98 24.21 12.90
N PRO A 54 16.34 22.93 12.71
CA PRO A 54 15.35 21.87 12.51
C PRO A 54 14.46 21.69 13.74
N LYS A 55 14.98 21.97 14.95
CA LYS A 55 14.19 21.92 16.18
C LYS A 55 13.05 22.95 16.15
N GLN A 56 13.31 24.18 15.72
CA GLN A 56 12.26 25.20 15.60
C GLN A 56 11.16 24.79 14.60
N ALA A 57 11.53 24.14 13.49
CA ALA A 57 10.57 23.61 12.53
C ALA A 57 9.69 22.52 13.16
N ALA A 58 10.30 21.58 13.88
CA ALA A 58 9.60 20.51 14.58
C ALA A 58 8.66 21.03 15.66
N ASP A 59 9.14 21.93 16.53
CA ASP A 59 8.35 22.54 17.59
C ASP A 59 7.12 23.27 17.02
N ALA A 60 7.30 23.99 15.90
CA ALA A 60 6.21 24.68 15.22
C ALA A 60 5.14 23.70 14.68
N LEU A 61 5.56 22.59 14.06
CA LEU A 61 4.64 21.58 13.55
C LEU A 61 3.87 20.88 14.68
N ILE A 62 4.57 20.53 15.77
CA ILE A 62 3.96 19.91 16.96
C ILE A 62 2.92 20.85 17.57
N GLN A 63 3.25 22.14 17.70
CA GLN A 63 2.33 23.14 18.23
C GLN A 63 1.08 23.30 17.35
N ALA A 64 1.26 23.39 16.02
CA ALA A 64 0.15 23.48 15.08
C ALA A 64 -0.76 22.25 15.16
N ALA A 65 -0.18 21.06 15.33
CA ALA A 65 -0.93 19.82 15.48
C ALA A 65 -1.68 19.73 16.81
N GLU A 66 -1.08 20.19 17.92
CA GLU A 66 -1.71 20.19 19.26
C GLU A 66 -2.98 21.05 19.29
N THR A 67 -2.95 22.23 18.64
CA THR A 67 -4.08 23.15 18.57
C THR A 67 -4.98 22.93 17.35
N PHE A 68 -4.65 21.96 16.50
CA PHE A 68 -5.29 21.74 15.20
C PHE A 68 -5.39 23.02 14.36
N ASP A 69 -4.29 23.78 14.30
CA ASP A 69 -4.17 24.99 13.51
C ASP A 69 -3.79 24.64 12.06
N VAL A 70 -4.82 24.42 11.25
CA VAL A 70 -4.68 24.08 9.82
C VAL A 70 -3.95 25.17 9.03
N ALA A 71 -4.17 26.45 9.36
CA ALA A 71 -3.53 27.55 8.66
C ALA A 71 -2.02 27.58 8.94
N ALA A 72 -1.63 27.46 10.21
CA ALA A 72 -0.22 27.36 10.60
C ALA A 72 0.44 26.12 9.99
N ALA A 73 -0.24 24.96 10.00
CA ALA A 73 0.29 23.74 9.38
C ALA A 73 0.57 23.93 7.88
N LYS A 74 -0.32 24.62 7.14
CA LYS A 74 -0.12 24.94 5.72
C LYS A 74 1.06 25.87 5.49
N GLU A 75 1.28 26.86 6.37
CA GLU A 75 2.46 27.70 6.29
C GLU A 75 3.76 26.91 6.54
N ILE A 76 3.75 25.98 7.50
CA ILE A 76 4.91 25.17 7.91
C ILE A 76 5.27 24.13 6.83
N LEU A 77 4.28 23.42 6.31
CA LEU A 77 4.46 22.35 5.33
C LEU A 77 4.43 22.86 3.88
N GLY A 78 3.99 24.09 3.64
CA GLY A 78 4.03 24.71 2.32
C GLY A 78 2.90 24.24 1.39
N PRO A 79 2.95 24.61 0.10
CA PRO A 79 1.83 24.44 -0.85
C PRO A 79 1.46 22.97 -1.15
N ASP A 80 2.38 22.05 -0.90
CA ASP A 80 2.27 20.62 -1.17
C ASP A 80 1.60 19.82 -0.03
N SER A 81 0.98 20.51 0.94
CA SER A 81 0.57 19.92 2.22
C SER A 81 -0.92 19.62 2.38
N GLU A 82 -1.76 20.03 1.43
CA GLU A 82 -3.22 19.95 1.58
C GLU A 82 -3.71 18.54 1.92
N ASP A 83 -3.27 17.54 1.15
CA ASP A 83 -3.66 16.14 1.28
C ASP A 83 -2.99 15.41 2.47
N ILE A 84 -2.07 16.09 3.16
CA ILE A 84 -1.43 15.62 4.40
C ILE A 84 -2.17 16.17 5.62
N ILE A 85 -2.65 17.41 5.55
CA ILE A 85 -3.25 18.13 6.69
C ILE A 85 -4.77 17.88 6.77
N SER A 86 -5.43 17.76 5.61
CA SER A 86 -6.89 17.76 5.53
C SER A 86 -7.41 16.69 4.58
N SER A 87 -8.51 16.08 4.97
CA SER A 87 -9.29 15.12 4.22
C SER A 87 -10.76 15.53 4.19
N GLU A 88 -11.62 14.65 3.67
CA GLU A 88 -13.08 14.85 3.71
C GLU A 88 -13.66 14.61 5.12
N ASP A 89 -12.86 14.12 6.07
CA ASP A 89 -13.23 13.91 7.47
C ASP A 89 -12.40 14.78 8.43
N PRO A 90 -12.88 15.99 8.78
CA PRO A 90 -12.15 16.91 9.65
C PRO A 90 -12.02 16.40 11.10
N VAL A 91 -12.87 15.45 11.53
CA VAL A 91 -12.75 14.83 12.87
C VAL A 91 -11.56 13.88 12.87
N MET A 92 -11.44 13.06 11.83
CA MET A 92 -10.29 12.17 11.66
C MET A 92 -8.98 12.96 11.54
N ASP A 93 -8.98 14.06 10.78
CA ASP A 93 -7.80 14.93 10.63
C ASP A 93 -7.35 15.49 11.98
N LYS A 94 -8.30 15.99 12.78
CA LYS A 94 -8.02 16.50 14.13
C LYS A 94 -7.47 15.40 15.03
N ASN A 95 -8.08 14.22 15.02
CA ASN A 95 -7.62 13.10 15.84
C ASN A 95 -6.19 12.66 15.45
N ARG A 96 -5.85 12.63 14.15
CA ARG A 96 -4.50 12.33 13.67
C ARG A 96 -3.48 13.38 14.12
N ALA A 97 -3.80 14.66 13.97
CA ALA A 97 -2.94 15.75 14.40
C ALA A 97 -2.68 15.70 15.92
N GLN A 98 -3.72 15.50 16.72
CA GLN A 98 -3.61 15.42 18.17
C GLN A 98 -2.87 14.15 18.63
N ALA A 99 -3.06 13.02 17.95
CA ALA A 99 -2.29 11.79 18.23
C ALA A 99 -0.79 11.99 17.95
N PHE A 100 -0.44 12.64 16.85
CA PHE A 100 0.95 13.02 16.55
C PHE A 100 1.53 13.95 17.64
N ALA A 101 0.79 14.99 18.03
CA ALA A 101 1.23 15.91 19.09
C ALA A 101 1.40 15.20 20.44
N ALA A 102 0.49 14.28 20.79
CA ALA A 102 0.59 13.47 21.99
C ALA A 102 1.85 12.59 21.99
N LYS A 103 2.14 11.90 20.88
CA LYS A 103 3.39 11.13 20.71
C LYS A 103 4.64 12.01 20.85
N ALA A 104 4.63 13.19 20.23
CA ALA A 104 5.74 14.13 20.33
C ALA A 104 5.94 14.65 21.77
N LYS A 105 4.86 14.76 22.55
CA LYS A 105 4.89 15.15 23.96
C LYS A 105 5.42 14.05 24.88
N GLU A 106 5.15 12.78 24.58
CA GLU A 106 5.77 11.63 25.27
C GLU A 106 7.29 11.70 25.15
N LYS A 107 7.78 11.89 23.92
CA LYS A 107 9.19 12.07 23.60
C LYS A 107 9.31 12.66 22.19
N ASN A 108 10.28 13.55 21.99
CA ASN A 108 10.72 13.91 20.65
C ASN A 108 12.23 14.15 20.62
N SER A 109 12.83 13.94 19.45
CA SER A 109 14.22 14.27 19.19
C SER A 109 14.46 14.55 17.71
N ILE A 110 15.54 15.27 17.40
CA ILE A 110 15.96 15.52 16.02
C ILE A 110 17.16 14.64 15.73
N GLU A 111 17.04 13.76 14.74
CA GLU A 111 18.15 12.99 14.20
C GLU A 111 18.64 13.64 12.90
N SER A 112 19.93 13.97 12.84
CA SER A 112 20.56 14.46 11.61
C SER A 112 21.08 13.29 10.79
N ASP A 113 20.92 13.35 9.46
CA ASP A 113 21.47 12.31 8.58
C ASP A 113 23.01 12.37 8.60
N LYS A 114 23.64 11.26 9.00
CA LYS A 114 25.11 11.12 9.07
C LYS A 114 25.79 11.34 7.71
N LYS A 115 25.08 11.08 6.61
CA LYS A 115 25.55 11.27 5.23
C LYS A 115 25.15 12.63 4.65
N ASN A 116 24.18 13.30 5.25
CA ASN A 116 23.67 14.59 4.78
C ASN A 116 23.36 15.55 5.94
N ALA A 117 24.34 16.38 6.30
CA ALA A 117 24.19 17.38 7.36
C ALA A 117 23.12 18.46 7.06
N ASN A 118 22.60 18.52 5.84
CA ASN A 118 21.50 19.40 5.44
C ASN A 118 20.13 18.70 5.54
N GLN A 119 20.04 17.56 6.20
CA GLN A 119 18.80 16.81 6.39
C GLN A 119 18.69 16.32 7.83
N ALA A 120 17.48 16.43 8.38
CA ALA A 120 17.13 15.97 9.70
C ALA A 120 15.74 15.33 9.69
N ILE A 121 15.49 14.43 10.63
CA ILE A 121 14.23 13.73 10.83
C ILE A 121 13.76 13.99 12.26
N LEU A 122 12.48 14.33 12.42
CA LEU A 122 11.83 14.37 13.72
C LEU A 122 11.45 12.96 14.14
N LEU A 123 11.96 12.50 15.27
CA LEU A 123 11.53 11.26 15.92
C LEU A 123 10.52 11.61 17.03
N VAL A 124 9.41 10.89 17.11
CA VAL A 124 8.36 11.09 18.13
C VAL A 124 8.04 9.79 18.87
N GLY A 125 7.56 9.89 20.10
CA GLY A 125 7.16 8.73 20.90
C GLY A 125 8.33 7.94 21.48
N ASN A 126 8.01 7.02 22.38
CA ASN A 126 8.99 6.16 23.06
C ASN A 126 9.68 5.15 22.13
N ASP A 127 9.01 4.81 21.03
CA ASP A 127 9.48 4.00 19.91
C ASP A 127 10.42 4.75 18.95
N ASN A 128 10.62 6.06 19.16
CA ASN A 128 11.38 6.94 18.28
C ASN A 128 10.88 6.89 16.82
N PHE A 129 9.57 6.89 16.64
CA PHE A 129 8.94 6.81 15.33
C PHE A 129 9.38 7.98 14.44
N PRO A 130 10.00 7.73 13.27
CA PRO A 130 10.47 8.78 12.38
C PRO A 130 9.30 9.40 11.62
N LEU A 131 9.12 10.71 11.78
CA LEU A 131 8.18 11.49 10.97
C LEU A 131 8.54 11.32 9.48
N PRO A 132 7.57 10.99 8.60
CA PRO A 132 7.84 10.73 7.20
C PRO A 132 8.25 11.98 6.41
N ILE A 133 8.00 13.19 6.93
CA ILE A 133 8.35 14.45 6.29
C ILE A 133 9.71 14.94 6.81
N PRO A 134 10.80 14.84 6.03
CA PRO A 134 12.11 15.27 6.50
C PRO A 134 12.22 16.79 6.56
N ILE A 135 13.12 17.28 7.40
CA ILE A 135 13.46 18.69 7.55
C ILE A 135 14.79 18.93 6.82
N VAL A 136 14.78 19.77 5.79
CA VAL A 136 15.94 20.00 4.93
C VAL A 136 16.42 21.44 5.00
N LYS A 137 17.73 21.63 4.86
CA LYS A 137 18.37 22.94 4.84
C LYS A 137 18.49 23.45 3.40
N GLN A 138 17.82 24.54 3.07
CA GLN A 138 17.92 25.23 1.79
C GLN A 138 18.27 26.71 2.02
N LYS A 139 19.28 27.21 1.29
CA LYS A 139 19.72 28.62 1.36
C LYS A 139 19.99 29.12 2.80
N GLY A 140 20.50 28.23 3.66
CA GLY A 140 20.82 28.56 5.06
C GLY A 140 19.68 28.42 6.06
N LYS A 141 18.45 28.16 5.61
CA LYS A 141 17.26 27.98 6.43
C LYS A 141 16.73 26.55 6.36
N TRP A 142 15.97 26.15 7.37
CA TRP A 142 15.35 24.82 7.45
C TRP A 142 13.86 24.90 7.13
N LEU A 143 13.36 23.91 6.40
CA LEU A 143 11.95 23.76 6.04
C LEU A 143 11.64 22.27 5.88
N PHE A 144 10.36 21.90 5.93
CA PHE A 144 9.93 20.54 5.62
C PHE A 144 9.97 20.27 4.12
N ASP A 145 10.56 19.15 3.70
CA ASP A 145 10.44 18.66 2.33
C ASP A 145 9.16 17.84 2.19
N THR A 146 8.05 18.56 2.05
CA THR A 146 6.70 17.99 2.00
C THR A 146 6.49 17.12 0.77
N LYS A 147 7.18 17.41 -0.34
CA LYS A 147 7.10 16.58 -1.54
C LYS A 147 7.66 15.19 -1.29
N VAL A 148 8.88 15.10 -0.73
CA VAL A 148 9.48 13.82 -0.33
C VAL A 148 8.63 13.16 0.76
N GLY A 149 8.13 13.94 1.73
CA GLY A 149 7.29 13.40 2.79
C GLY A 149 5.98 12.78 2.31
N ARG A 150 5.34 13.34 1.29
CA ARG A 150 4.12 12.79 0.69
C ARG A 150 4.37 11.44 0.03
N GLU A 151 5.48 11.31 -0.69
CA GLU A 151 5.89 10.05 -1.31
C GLU A 151 6.16 8.98 -0.23
N GLU A 152 6.83 9.35 0.86
CA GLU A 152 7.08 8.44 1.98
C GLU A 152 5.79 8.02 2.71
N ILE A 153 4.84 8.93 2.93
CA ILE A 153 3.53 8.61 3.51
C ILE A 153 2.79 7.58 2.62
N LEU A 154 2.81 7.79 1.30
CA LEU A 154 2.24 6.85 0.34
C LEU A 154 2.93 5.48 0.43
N ASN A 155 4.25 5.45 0.43
CA ASN A 155 5.04 4.22 0.50
C ASN A 155 4.76 3.44 1.78
N ARG A 156 4.65 4.10 2.94
CA ARG A 156 4.29 3.44 4.21
C ARG A 156 2.89 2.84 4.17
N ARG A 157 1.92 3.53 3.56
CA ARG A 157 0.56 3.00 3.39
C ARG A 157 0.56 1.78 2.47
N VAL A 158 1.28 1.85 1.35
CA VAL A 158 1.48 0.72 0.43
C VAL A 158 2.08 -0.48 1.16
N GLY A 159 3.18 -0.27 1.91
CA GLY A 159 3.82 -1.34 2.68
C GLY A 159 2.90 -1.95 3.74
N ALA A 160 2.12 -1.14 4.46
CA ALA A 160 1.15 -1.64 5.44
C ALA A 160 0.04 -2.48 4.80
N ASN A 161 -0.48 -2.03 3.65
CA ASN A 161 -1.48 -2.78 2.89
C ASN A 161 -0.91 -4.12 2.38
N GLU A 162 0.33 -4.12 1.90
CA GLU A 162 1.02 -5.32 1.43
C GLU A 162 1.25 -6.34 2.56
N LEU A 163 1.70 -5.88 3.72
CA LEU A 163 1.86 -6.74 4.90
C LEU A 163 0.52 -7.35 5.34
N ASN A 164 -0.57 -6.56 5.32
CA ASN A 164 -1.89 -7.08 5.62
C ASN A 164 -2.37 -8.11 4.58
N ALA A 165 -2.10 -7.87 3.29
CA ALA A 165 -2.44 -8.84 2.24
C ALA A 165 -1.70 -10.18 2.42
N ILE A 166 -0.44 -10.14 2.86
CA ILE A 166 0.33 -11.35 3.17
C ILE A 166 -0.24 -12.07 4.39
N GLU A 167 -0.60 -11.35 5.45
CA GLU A 167 -1.25 -11.91 6.64
C GLU A 167 -2.57 -12.62 6.27
N ILE A 168 -3.40 -12.00 5.42
CA ILE A 168 -4.63 -12.63 4.90
C ILE A 168 -4.31 -13.88 4.08
N CYS A 169 -3.25 -13.88 3.26
CA CYS A 169 -2.84 -15.07 2.52
C CYS A 169 -2.49 -16.23 3.47
N ARG A 170 -1.77 -15.94 4.56
CA ARG A 170 -1.40 -16.95 5.57
C ARG A 170 -2.63 -17.45 6.34
N GLY A 171 -3.47 -16.55 6.83
CA GLY A 171 -4.70 -16.90 7.54
C GLY A 171 -5.69 -17.69 6.67
N PHE A 172 -5.74 -17.43 5.36
CA PHE A 172 -6.55 -18.22 4.42
C PHE A 172 -6.11 -19.69 4.36
N VAL A 173 -4.81 -19.96 4.41
CA VAL A 173 -4.27 -21.33 4.39
C VAL A 173 -4.69 -22.08 5.64
N GLU A 174 -4.55 -21.46 6.82
CA GLU A 174 -5.00 -22.01 8.09
C GLU A 174 -6.50 -22.31 8.09
N ALA A 175 -7.30 -21.34 7.65
CA ALA A 175 -8.75 -21.46 7.55
C ALA A 175 -9.19 -22.60 6.61
N GLN A 176 -8.51 -22.78 5.47
CA GLN A 176 -8.80 -23.88 4.54
C GLN A 176 -8.46 -25.24 5.15
N HIS A 177 -7.36 -25.35 5.89
CA HIS A 177 -7.01 -26.59 6.58
C HIS A 177 -8.02 -26.93 7.68
N GLU A 178 -8.47 -25.95 8.46
CA GLU A 178 -9.51 -26.14 9.48
C GLU A 178 -10.85 -26.55 8.84
N TYR A 179 -11.29 -25.82 7.81
CA TYR A 179 -12.53 -26.14 7.09
C TYR A 179 -12.53 -27.59 6.58
N ALA A 180 -11.41 -28.06 6.03
CA ALA A 180 -11.29 -29.42 5.49
C ALA A 180 -11.20 -30.54 6.55
N GLN A 181 -11.18 -30.24 7.85
CA GLN A 181 -11.22 -31.27 8.90
C GLN A 181 -12.60 -31.91 9.02
N GLU A 182 -13.64 -31.18 8.64
CA GLU A 182 -15.03 -31.61 8.75
C GLU A 182 -15.71 -31.74 7.38
N LYS A 183 -16.85 -32.43 7.38
CA LYS A 183 -17.73 -32.47 6.20
C LYS A 183 -18.76 -31.37 6.37
N HIS A 184 -18.89 -30.56 5.35
CA HIS A 184 -19.84 -29.45 5.32
C HIS A 184 -21.01 -29.76 4.40
N ASP A 185 -22.18 -29.25 4.78
CA ASP A 185 -23.45 -29.54 4.13
C ASP A 185 -23.69 -31.07 3.97
N ASP A 186 -24.25 -31.50 2.85
CA ASP A 186 -24.48 -32.92 2.52
C ASP A 186 -23.25 -33.59 1.88
N SER A 187 -22.05 -33.02 2.03
CA SER A 187 -20.84 -33.57 1.40
C SER A 187 -20.48 -34.93 1.97
N LYS A 188 -20.13 -35.87 1.08
CA LYS A 188 -19.67 -37.22 1.46
C LYS A 188 -18.18 -37.27 1.79
N VAL A 189 -17.44 -36.24 1.39
CA VAL A 189 -15.97 -36.15 1.51
C VAL A 189 -15.58 -34.84 2.18
N ASN A 190 -14.44 -34.84 2.85
CA ASN A 190 -13.80 -33.60 3.28
C ASN A 190 -13.34 -32.85 2.04
N GLN A 191 -13.51 -31.53 2.05
CA GLN A 191 -13.23 -30.65 0.93
C GLN A 191 -12.77 -29.29 1.46
N TYR A 192 -12.14 -28.51 0.60
CA TYR A 192 -11.81 -27.11 0.84
C TYR A 192 -12.99 -26.20 0.48
N ALA A 193 -13.02 -25.01 1.09
CA ALA A 193 -14.03 -24.00 0.82
C ALA A 193 -13.77 -23.34 -0.53
N GLN A 194 -14.82 -23.12 -1.32
CA GLN A 194 -14.69 -22.52 -2.65
C GLN A 194 -14.73 -20.98 -2.62
N GLN A 195 -15.11 -20.41 -1.47
CA GLN A 195 -15.35 -18.99 -1.26
C GLN A 195 -15.12 -18.61 0.20
N ILE A 196 -15.01 -17.31 0.48
CA ILE A 196 -14.84 -16.81 1.86
C ILE A 196 -16.18 -16.79 2.60
N LEU A 197 -17.20 -16.14 2.03
CA LEU A 197 -18.55 -16.15 2.59
C LEU A 197 -19.38 -17.26 1.96
N SER A 198 -20.06 -18.03 2.80
CA SER A 198 -21.00 -19.05 2.35
C SER A 198 -22.26 -18.46 1.72
N MET A 199 -22.90 -19.24 0.84
CA MET A 199 -24.25 -18.93 0.38
C MET A 199 -25.26 -19.00 1.55
N PRO A 200 -26.38 -18.25 1.50
CA PRO A 200 -27.40 -18.31 2.55
C PRO A 200 -27.86 -19.75 2.83
N GLY A 201 -27.73 -20.18 4.08
CA GLY A 201 -28.12 -21.53 4.53
C GLY A 201 -27.18 -22.66 4.10
N LYS A 202 -25.96 -22.33 3.67
CA LYS A 202 -24.90 -23.29 3.31
C LYS A 202 -23.65 -23.05 4.15
N HIS A 203 -22.84 -24.08 4.28
CA HIS A 203 -21.50 -24.00 4.89
C HIS A 203 -20.43 -24.25 3.80
N ASP A 204 -20.56 -23.60 2.63
CA ASP A 204 -19.70 -23.81 1.45
C ASP A 204 -18.56 -22.77 1.31
N GLY A 205 -18.43 -21.89 2.30
CA GLY A 205 -17.36 -20.90 2.47
C GLY A 205 -16.70 -20.98 3.84
N LEU A 206 -15.65 -20.19 4.04
CA LEU A 206 -14.88 -20.14 5.30
C LEU A 206 -15.59 -19.40 6.45
N ALA A 207 -16.72 -18.76 6.18
CA ALA A 207 -17.58 -18.13 7.18
C ALA A 207 -19.04 -18.23 6.75
N TRP A 208 -19.91 -18.58 7.69
CA TRP A 208 -21.36 -18.68 7.46
C TRP A 208 -22.16 -18.09 8.61
N GLN A 209 -23.41 -17.74 8.28
CA GLN A 209 -24.38 -17.29 9.26
C GLN A 209 -25.39 -18.40 9.55
N ASN A 210 -25.53 -18.76 10.82
CA ASN A 210 -26.50 -19.71 11.33
C ASN A 210 -27.93 -19.15 11.27
N PRO A 211 -28.97 -20.02 11.35
CA PRO A 211 -30.36 -19.58 11.36
C PRO A 211 -30.74 -18.61 12.49
N ASP A 212 -30.01 -18.63 13.61
CA ASP A 212 -30.19 -17.71 14.74
C ASP A 212 -29.46 -16.36 14.57
N GLY A 213 -28.76 -16.19 13.44
CA GLY A 213 -28.01 -14.98 13.10
C GLY A 213 -26.57 -14.96 13.60
N THR A 214 -26.14 -15.96 14.36
CA THR A 214 -24.73 -16.09 14.80
C THR A 214 -23.81 -16.46 13.65
N TRP A 215 -22.55 -16.04 13.75
CA TRP A 215 -21.53 -16.36 12.75
C TRP A 215 -20.63 -17.49 13.24
N GLU A 216 -20.34 -18.41 12.34
CA GLU A 216 -19.46 -19.56 12.56
C GLU A 216 -18.53 -19.75 11.36
N GLY A 217 -17.55 -20.63 11.56
CA GLY A 217 -16.55 -21.01 10.57
C GLY A 217 -15.14 -20.52 10.92
N PRO A 218 -14.13 -20.98 10.16
CA PRO A 218 -12.72 -20.66 10.45
C PRO A 218 -12.35 -19.18 10.30
N VAL A 219 -13.15 -18.38 9.59
CA VAL A 219 -12.93 -16.95 9.41
C VAL A 219 -14.01 -16.14 10.13
N GLY A 220 -13.59 -15.18 10.96
CA GLY A 220 -14.50 -14.28 11.66
C GLY A 220 -15.31 -13.37 10.74
N GLU A 221 -16.51 -12.99 11.19
CA GLU A 221 -17.49 -12.17 10.44
C GLU A 221 -16.88 -10.92 9.79
N GLU A 222 -16.13 -10.12 10.55
CA GLU A 222 -15.62 -8.83 10.08
C GLU A 222 -14.66 -9.01 8.89
N VAL A 223 -13.73 -9.95 9.01
CA VAL A 223 -12.77 -10.29 7.95
C VAL A 223 -13.51 -10.91 6.77
N ALA A 224 -14.46 -11.82 7.02
CA ALA A 224 -15.20 -12.49 5.96
C ALA A 224 -16.05 -11.51 5.13
N LYS A 225 -16.76 -10.59 5.78
CA LYS A 225 -17.54 -9.53 5.12
C LYS A 225 -16.64 -8.60 4.33
N ALA A 226 -15.55 -8.15 4.93
CA ALA A 226 -14.64 -7.20 4.28
C ALA A 226 -13.93 -7.83 3.08
N LEU A 227 -13.53 -9.09 3.17
CA LEU A 227 -13.01 -9.84 2.04
C LEU A 227 -14.07 -10.05 0.96
N ALA A 228 -15.28 -10.49 1.30
CA ALA A 228 -16.31 -10.74 0.29
C ALA A 228 -16.74 -9.48 -0.49
N GLU A 229 -16.68 -8.30 0.13
CA GLU A 229 -16.78 -7.05 -0.61
C GLU A 229 -15.64 -6.95 -1.64
N GLY A 230 -14.40 -7.23 -1.26
CA GLY A 230 -13.23 -7.22 -2.15
C GLY A 230 -13.18 -8.33 -3.21
N TYR A 231 -13.90 -9.45 -3.05
CA TYR A 231 -13.92 -10.53 -4.04
C TYR A 231 -14.64 -10.16 -5.34
N LYS A 232 -15.55 -9.17 -5.29
CA LYS A 232 -16.18 -8.61 -6.49
C LYS A 232 -15.23 -7.60 -7.11
N ALA A 233 -14.08 -8.02 -7.65
CA ALA A 233 -13.03 -7.13 -8.13
C ALA A 233 -13.46 -6.07 -9.18
N GLU A 234 -14.68 -6.16 -9.75
CA GLU A 234 -15.27 -5.13 -10.60
C GLU A 234 -16.25 -4.15 -9.89
N ARG A 235 -16.74 -4.46 -8.68
CA ARG A 235 -17.77 -3.68 -7.94
C ARG A 235 -17.58 -3.65 -6.41
N GLY A 236 -16.47 -4.19 -5.95
CA GLY A 236 -16.17 -4.48 -4.57
C GLY A 236 -15.32 -3.42 -3.91
N THR A 237 -15.53 -3.18 -2.61
CA THR A 237 -14.62 -2.38 -1.80
C THR A 237 -13.36 -3.19 -1.53
N PRO A 238 -12.16 -2.73 -1.89
CA PRO A 238 -10.94 -3.46 -1.59
C PRO A 238 -10.69 -3.48 -0.08
N TYR A 239 -10.30 -4.63 0.45
CA TYR A 239 -9.93 -4.78 1.85
C TYR A 239 -8.49 -4.32 2.06
N HIS A 240 -8.29 -3.28 2.88
CA HIS A 240 -7.00 -2.59 3.01
C HIS A 240 -6.31 -2.31 1.67
N GLY A 241 -7.09 -1.94 0.65
CA GLY A 241 -6.54 -1.61 -0.68
C GLY A 241 -6.20 -2.80 -1.57
N TYR A 242 -6.57 -4.02 -1.17
CA TYR A 242 -6.36 -5.27 -1.91
C TYR A 242 -7.68 -5.99 -2.25
N TYR A 243 -7.66 -6.67 -3.39
CA TYR A 243 -8.66 -7.64 -3.82
C TYR A 243 -8.11 -9.04 -3.69
N PHE A 244 -9.00 -10.00 -3.42
CA PHE A 244 -8.64 -11.39 -3.16
C PHE A 244 -9.49 -12.31 -4.05
N LYS A 245 -8.89 -13.40 -4.56
CA LYS A 245 -9.56 -14.35 -5.46
C LYS A 245 -9.10 -15.77 -5.13
N VAL A 246 -10.04 -16.65 -4.81
CA VAL A 246 -9.79 -18.10 -4.69
C VAL A 246 -9.55 -18.66 -6.09
N LEU A 247 -8.44 -19.36 -6.25
CA LEU A 247 -8.07 -20.03 -7.49
C LEU A 247 -8.45 -21.51 -7.40
N LYS A 248 -9.04 -22.04 -8.47
CA LYS A 248 -9.63 -23.39 -8.48
C LYS A 248 -8.73 -24.44 -9.15
N GLY A 249 -7.46 -24.13 -9.36
CA GLY A 249 -6.49 -25.07 -9.88
C GLY A 249 -5.08 -24.52 -9.78
N GLN A 250 -4.12 -25.30 -10.24
CA GLN A 250 -2.72 -24.93 -10.34
C GLN A 250 -2.14 -25.23 -11.72
N GLY A 251 -1.18 -24.41 -12.13
CA GLY A 251 -0.49 -24.51 -13.40
C GLY A 251 0.76 -25.38 -13.36
N PRO A 252 1.43 -25.57 -14.51
CA PRO A 252 2.57 -26.48 -14.65
C PRO A 252 3.81 -26.09 -13.83
N ALA A 253 3.92 -24.84 -13.37
CA ALA A 253 5.03 -24.39 -12.54
C ALA A 253 4.79 -24.61 -11.04
N ALA A 254 3.58 -25.00 -10.63
CA ALA A 254 3.30 -25.32 -9.23
C ALA A 254 3.92 -26.67 -8.82
N PRO A 255 4.22 -26.88 -7.51
CA PRO A 255 4.60 -28.18 -7.01
C PRO A 255 3.57 -29.24 -7.40
N MET A 256 4.01 -30.42 -7.86
CA MET A 256 3.16 -31.50 -8.42
C MET A 256 2.56 -31.23 -9.82
N GLY A 257 2.87 -30.11 -10.46
CA GLY A 257 2.47 -29.81 -11.84
C GLY A 257 1.02 -29.35 -11.98
N GLU A 258 0.51 -29.36 -13.21
CA GLU A 258 -0.84 -28.87 -13.50
C GLU A 258 -1.93 -29.78 -12.90
N MET A 259 -2.89 -29.19 -12.19
CA MET A 259 -3.98 -29.91 -11.53
C MET A 259 -5.22 -29.02 -11.41
N ASP A 260 -6.40 -29.59 -11.66
CA ASP A 260 -7.69 -28.99 -11.29
C ASP A 260 -8.01 -29.35 -9.83
N PHE A 261 -8.36 -28.36 -9.02
CA PHE A 261 -8.74 -28.61 -7.63
C PHE A 261 -10.18 -29.11 -7.50
N MET A 262 -11.00 -28.92 -8.54
CA MET A 262 -12.39 -29.31 -8.55
C MET A 262 -12.56 -30.76 -9.03
N VAL A 263 -13.15 -31.60 -8.19
CA VAL A 263 -13.48 -33.00 -8.51
C VAL A 263 -14.94 -33.24 -8.15
N GLY A 264 -15.77 -33.50 -9.18
CA GLY A 264 -17.20 -33.78 -8.96
C GLY A 264 -17.98 -32.63 -8.29
N GLY A 265 -17.53 -31.38 -8.46
CA GLY A 265 -18.14 -30.19 -7.84
C GLY A 265 -17.60 -29.83 -6.45
N ALA A 266 -16.78 -30.70 -5.84
CA ALA A 266 -16.10 -30.46 -4.58
C ALA A 266 -14.65 -30.01 -4.81
N MET A 267 -14.12 -29.12 -3.97
CA MET A 267 -12.72 -28.68 -4.06
C MET A 267 -11.85 -29.63 -3.20
N ILE A 268 -11.21 -30.60 -3.84
CA ILE A 268 -10.48 -31.69 -3.17
C ILE A 268 -9.00 -31.67 -3.53
N GLY A 269 -8.65 -31.29 -4.76
CA GLY A 269 -7.27 -31.37 -5.26
C GLY A 269 -6.31 -30.34 -4.65
N GLY A 270 -6.85 -29.35 -3.94
CA GLY A 270 -6.09 -28.28 -3.29
C GLY A 270 -6.90 -27.01 -3.19
N PHE A 271 -6.24 -25.92 -2.82
CA PHE A 271 -6.79 -24.58 -2.79
C PHE A 271 -5.66 -23.59 -3.08
N ALA A 272 -6.02 -22.40 -3.54
CA ALA A 272 -5.06 -21.30 -3.63
C ALA A 272 -5.78 -19.96 -3.59
N LEU A 273 -5.01 -18.93 -3.28
CA LEU A 273 -5.47 -17.55 -3.23
C LEU A 273 -4.54 -16.66 -4.04
N ALA A 274 -5.10 -15.71 -4.76
CA ALA A 274 -4.39 -14.55 -5.28
C ALA A 274 -4.86 -13.29 -4.54
N ALA A 275 -3.96 -12.34 -4.36
CA ALA A 275 -4.26 -11.00 -3.87
C ALA A 275 -3.60 -9.94 -4.77
N ALA A 276 -4.33 -8.89 -5.14
CA ALA A 276 -3.80 -7.81 -5.97
C ALA A 276 -4.24 -6.44 -5.47
N PRO A 277 -3.40 -5.40 -5.60
CA PRO A 277 -3.79 -4.04 -5.23
C PRO A 277 -4.92 -3.54 -6.13
N ALA A 278 -5.87 -2.85 -5.52
CA ALA A 278 -6.95 -2.17 -6.24
C ALA A 278 -6.43 -1.12 -7.22
N GLN A 279 -5.36 -0.41 -6.86
CA GLN A 279 -4.70 0.58 -7.69
C GLN A 279 -3.18 0.44 -7.58
N TYR A 280 -2.54 0.10 -8.70
CA TYR A 280 -1.09 -0.05 -8.80
C TYR A 280 -0.35 1.24 -8.40
N ARG A 281 0.61 1.11 -7.47
CA ARG A 281 1.39 2.21 -6.84
C ARG A 281 0.59 3.22 -6.02
N VAL A 282 -0.68 2.94 -5.73
CA VAL A 282 -1.53 3.80 -4.88
C VAL A 282 -1.99 3.06 -3.64
N THR A 283 -2.49 1.83 -3.83
CA THR A 283 -2.89 0.94 -2.72
C THR A 283 -1.90 -0.20 -2.50
N GLY A 284 -1.12 -0.55 -3.52
CA GLY A 284 -0.04 -1.54 -3.43
C GLY A 284 0.72 -1.68 -4.76
N VAL A 285 1.82 -2.41 -4.75
CA VAL A 285 2.67 -2.71 -5.91
C VAL A 285 2.64 -4.20 -6.21
N MET A 286 2.83 -5.03 -5.18
CA MET A 286 2.96 -6.48 -5.33
C MET A 286 1.60 -7.16 -5.45
N THR A 287 1.54 -8.13 -6.36
CA THR A 287 0.51 -9.18 -6.36
C THR A 287 1.04 -10.37 -5.59
N PHE A 288 0.18 -11.00 -4.79
CA PHE A 288 0.52 -12.18 -4.00
C PHE A 288 -0.24 -13.42 -4.48
N ILE A 289 0.40 -14.58 -4.37
CA ILE A 289 -0.26 -15.89 -4.50
C ILE A 289 0.19 -16.83 -3.40
N VAL A 290 -0.71 -17.67 -2.92
CA VAL A 290 -0.42 -18.71 -1.93
C VAL A 290 -1.19 -19.99 -2.27
N GLY A 291 -0.56 -21.14 -2.01
CA GLY A 291 -1.15 -22.47 -2.18
C GLY A 291 -1.12 -23.28 -0.88
N PRO A 292 -1.38 -24.60 -0.93
CA PRO A 292 -1.55 -25.42 0.27
C PRO A 292 -0.29 -25.60 1.12
N ASN A 293 0.88 -25.23 0.62
CA ASN A 293 2.14 -25.29 1.37
C ASN A 293 2.39 -24.04 2.24
N GLY A 294 1.49 -23.05 2.21
CA GLY A 294 1.61 -21.82 2.99
C GLY A 294 2.65 -20.82 2.51
N VAL A 295 3.42 -21.13 1.44
CA VAL A 295 4.43 -20.20 0.92
C VAL A 295 3.75 -19.11 0.12
N VAL A 296 3.88 -17.87 0.60
CA VAL A 296 3.39 -16.67 -0.10
C VAL A 296 4.44 -16.21 -1.10
N TYR A 297 4.02 -16.05 -2.36
CA TYR A 297 4.84 -15.52 -3.42
C TYR A 297 4.37 -14.13 -3.82
N GLU A 298 5.28 -13.25 -4.17
CA GLU A 298 5.04 -11.91 -4.68
C GLU A 298 5.56 -11.71 -6.10
N LYS A 299 4.87 -10.84 -6.84
CA LYS A 299 5.31 -10.35 -8.16
C LYS A 299 4.71 -8.98 -8.46
N ASP A 300 5.55 -8.05 -8.92
CA ASP A 300 5.10 -6.79 -9.53
C ASP A 300 4.63 -7.09 -10.97
N LEU A 301 3.32 -6.95 -11.22
CA LEU A 301 2.69 -7.13 -12.53
C LEU A 301 2.54 -5.81 -13.30
N GLY A 302 3.03 -4.70 -12.74
CA GLY A 302 3.02 -3.38 -13.36
C GLY A 302 1.61 -2.79 -13.47
N HIS A 303 1.44 -1.91 -14.46
CA HIS A 303 0.17 -1.25 -14.73
C HIS A 303 -0.98 -2.21 -15.09
N ASP A 304 -0.67 -3.43 -15.54
CA ASP A 304 -1.65 -4.46 -15.87
C ASP A 304 -2.04 -5.35 -14.68
N THR A 305 -1.63 -4.99 -13.45
CA THR A 305 -1.87 -5.80 -12.24
C THR A 305 -3.33 -6.24 -12.09
N LEU A 306 -4.28 -5.30 -12.06
CA LEU A 306 -5.70 -5.62 -11.85
C LEU A 306 -6.27 -6.46 -13.00
N LYS A 307 -5.92 -6.12 -14.25
CA LYS A 307 -6.35 -6.85 -15.44
C LYS A 307 -5.85 -8.30 -15.40
N THR A 308 -4.58 -8.49 -15.06
CA THR A 308 -3.97 -9.82 -14.97
C THR A 308 -4.63 -10.61 -13.85
N PHE A 309 -4.80 -10.01 -12.67
CA PHE A 309 -5.46 -10.62 -11.51
C PHE A 309 -6.87 -11.12 -11.83
N LEU A 310 -7.69 -10.32 -12.51
CA LEU A 310 -9.04 -10.72 -12.91
C LEU A 310 -9.04 -12.00 -13.76
N SER A 311 -8.04 -12.15 -14.64
CA SER A 311 -7.85 -13.33 -15.50
C SER A 311 -7.09 -14.51 -14.85
N MET A 312 -6.62 -14.38 -13.61
CA MET A 312 -5.92 -15.47 -12.93
C MET A 312 -6.90 -16.53 -12.46
N ASP A 313 -6.82 -17.73 -13.02
CA ASP A 313 -7.66 -18.87 -12.59
C ASP A 313 -6.84 -20.01 -11.97
N LYS A 314 -5.51 -19.92 -12.03
CA LYS A 314 -4.58 -20.96 -11.57
C LYS A 314 -3.44 -20.40 -10.74
N TYR A 315 -3.11 -21.10 -9.66
CA TYR A 315 -1.88 -20.91 -8.90
C TYR A 315 -0.68 -21.40 -9.72
N ASN A 316 0.24 -20.52 -10.09
CA ASN A 316 1.35 -20.86 -10.98
C ASN A 316 2.62 -20.06 -10.64
N PRO A 317 3.31 -20.39 -9.54
CA PRO A 317 4.54 -19.71 -9.09
C PRO A 317 5.74 -20.10 -9.97
N ASP A 318 5.76 -19.61 -11.20
CA ASP A 318 6.93 -19.76 -12.08
C ASP A 318 8.17 -19.00 -11.55
N LYS A 319 9.30 -19.11 -12.26
CA LYS A 319 10.59 -18.53 -11.85
C LYS A 319 10.60 -16.99 -11.72
N SER A 320 9.57 -16.31 -12.20
CA SER A 320 9.42 -14.85 -12.07
C SER A 320 8.76 -14.42 -10.76
N TRP A 321 8.14 -15.35 -10.04
CA TRP A 321 7.61 -15.14 -8.70
C TRP A 321 8.71 -15.29 -7.65
N LYS A 322 8.65 -14.48 -6.60
CA LYS A 322 9.60 -14.53 -5.48
C LYS A 322 8.87 -14.88 -4.20
N VAL A 323 9.49 -15.63 -3.31
CA VAL A 323 8.95 -15.81 -1.95
C VAL A 323 9.02 -14.48 -1.23
N THR A 324 7.97 -14.13 -0.48
CA THR A 324 7.95 -12.91 0.33
C THR A 324 9.07 -12.93 1.36
N GLN A 325 9.66 -11.77 1.64
CA GLN A 325 10.71 -11.61 2.67
C GLN A 325 10.15 -10.98 3.94
N ASP A 326 9.05 -11.54 4.43
CA ASP A 326 8.30 -11.07 5.60
C ASP A 326 8.51 -11.96 6.84
N ASP A 327 9.26 -13.05 6.68
CA ASP A 327 9.81 -13.78 7.80
C ASP A 327 10.87 -12.90 8.47
N VAL A 328 10.50 -12.30 9.61
CA VAL A 328 11.48 -11.79 10.57
C VAL A 328 12.40 -12.96 10.87
N GLN A 329 13.67 -12.86 10.47
CA GLN A 329 14.67 -13.83 10.90
C GLN A 329 14.58 -13.93 12.41
N ASP A 330 14.20 -15.11 12.89
CA ASP A 330 14.35 -15.44 14.30
C ASP A 330 15.85 -15.55 14.54
N ASP A 331 16.47 -14.42 14.90
CA ASP A 331 17.90 -14.33 15.27
C ASP A 331 18.24 -15.22 16.49
N SER A 332 17.29 -15.98 17.05
CA SER A 332 17.54 -16.97 18.10
C SER A 332 18.28 -18.23 17.63
N GLN A 333 18.55 -18.39 16.33
CA GLN A 333 19.35 -19.52 15.81
C GLN A 333 20.81 -19.19 15.42
N GLU A 334 21.34 -18.01 15.77
CA GLU A 334 22.81 -17.82 15.85
C GLU A 334 23.27 -18.03 17.30
N GLY A 335 23.27 -19.30 17.74
CA GLY A 335 23.66 -19.63 19.11
C GLY A 335 23.64 -21.10 19.46
N GLN A 336 24.22 -21.97 18.62
CA GLN A 336 24.69 -23.30 19.05
C GLN A 336 26.07 -23.59 18.48
#